data_AF-A0A2H9PKR5-F1
#
_entry.id   AF-A0A2H9PKR5-F1
#
_cell.length_a   1.000
_cell.length_b   1.000
_cell.length_c   1.000
_cell.angle_alpha   90.00
_cell.angle_beta   90.00
_cell.angle_gamma   90.00
#
_symmetry.space_group_name_H-M   'P 1'
#
loop_
_entity.id
_entity.type
_entity.pdbx_description
1 polymer ?
#
loop_
_entity_poly.entity_id
_entity_poly.type
_entity_poly.pdbx_seq_one_letter_code
_entity_poly.pdbx_strand_id
1 'polypeptide(L)'
;MNWFYRLLSTKRLRRLVEMRQVEIINRSTIETRLFGLLERTILLFCLSHEEAKKYPKITIIIEPYVQKQTSSFSGSGWVVPEELTLGRAIIHLNSDSLSRSNQKTIAQHLPGTLAHELIHATQELKFNNITKLEKSKKKLIDALQKADELFLLRLFDKYPDGYKELLRILIQVRTRFRYFFFNLSLEGPAQLAGEMKKGNVRFTPEQLLAYRKRAEDLTLRIAVYWRDIQEEFDNDNNLEKIKNTWRKLSDLLESSTYDVGEYIAFLLLYRDYQVNDFEDILKFAPLKFIKEYVAVETSLSQNPVVSVTGNVGYVNYNEVLTGWSKIIAKIKK
;
A
#
# COMPACT_ATOMS: atom_id res chain seq x y z
N MET A 1 -31.70 3.31 18.73
CA MET A 1 -32.58 3.96 17.72
C MET A 1 -32.06 3.97 16.27
N ASN A 2 -30.97 3.28 15.89
CA ASN A 2 -30.30 3.52 14.58
C ASN A 2 -30.22 2.33 13.60
N TRP A 3 -30.77 1.16 13.93
CA TRP A 3 -30.76 0.00 13.02
C TRP A 3 -31.89 0.06 11.98
N PHE A 4 -33.03 0.66 12.35
CA PHE A 4 -34.25 0.67 11.56
C PHE A 4 -34.14 1.66 10.39
N TYR A 5 -33.49 2.81 10.62
CA TYR A 5 -33.17 3.77 9.55
C TYR A 5 -32.11 3.24 8.58
N ARG A 6 -31.12 2.44 9.03
CA ARG A 6 -30.16 1.76 8.14
C ARG A 6 -30.84 0.76 7.20
N LEU A 7 -31.85 0.04 7.67
CA LEU A 7 -32.63 -0.90 6.85
C LEU A 7 -33.53 -0.20 5.84
N LEU A 8 -34.10 0.97 6.18
CA LEU A 8 -35.00 1.73 5.31
C LEU A 8 -34.28 2.62 4.27
N SER A 9 -33.00 2.96 4.49
CA SER A 9 -32.19 3.71 3.51
C SER A 9 -31.34 2.83 2.59
N THR A 10 -31.31 1.51 2.80
CA THR A 10 -30.47 0.61 2.01
C THR A 10 -31.07 0.37 0.62
N LYS A 11 -30.53 1.03 -0.40
CA LYS A 11 -30.89 0.74 -1.81
C LYS A 11 -29.98 -0.37 -2.32
N ARG A 12 -30.57 -1.40 -2.92
CA ARG A 12 -29.83 -2.52 -3.51
C ARG A 12 -30.19 -2.66 -4.97
N LEU A 13 -29.17 -2.66 -5.82
CA LEU A 13 -29.29 -2.91 -7.24
C LEU A 13 -28.55 -4.20 -7.60
N ARG A 14 -29.17 -5.02 -8.44
CA ARG A 14 -28.53 -6.18 -9.07
C ARG A 14 -28.73 -6.08 -10.58
N ARG A 15 -27.65 -6.13 -11.35
CA ARG A 15 -27.66 -6.14 -12.82
C ARG A 15 -26.80 -7.27 -13.35
N LEU A 16 -27.18 -7.79 -14.51
CA LEU A 16 -26.31 -8.66 -15.29
C LEU A 16 -25.56 -7.79 -16.30
N VAL A 17 -24.23 -7.91 -16.33
CA VAL A 17 -23.35 -7.28 -17.32
C VAL A 17 -22.55 -8.41 -17.96
N GLU A 18 -22.84 -8.72 -19.23
CA GLU A 18 -22.20 -9.84 -19.95
C GLU A 18 -22.22 -11.16 -19.16
N MET A 19 -23.41 -11.53 -18.66
CA MET A 19 -23.64 -12.73 -17.83
C MET A 19 -22.99 -12.73 -16.42
N ARG A 20 -22.32 -11.65 -16.02
CA ARG A 20 -21.76 -11.47 -14.67
C ARG A 20 -22.73 -10.70 -13.78
N GLN A 21 -22.77 -11.02 -12.49
CA GLN A 21 -23.62 -10.32 -11.53
C GLN A 21 -22.89 -9.10 -10.95
N VAL A 22 -23.39 -7.90 -11.23
CA VAL A 22 -22.96 -6.67 -10.55
C VAL A 22 -24.01 -6.29 -9.52
N GLU A 23 -23.59 -6.17 -8.27
CA GLU A 23 -24.42 -5.79 -7.14
C GLU A 23 -23.93 -4.47 -6.54
N ILE A 24 -24.81 -3.48 -6.42
CA ILE A 24 -24.48 -2.19 -5.80
C ILE A 24 -25.40 -2.02 -4.58
N ILE A 25 -24.81 -1.87 -3.41
CA ILE A 25 -25.50 -1.70 -2.14
C ILE A 25 -25.17 -0.32 -1.60
N ASN A 26 -26.17 0.56 -1.51
CA ASN A 26 -26.02 1.86 -0.89
C ASN A 26 -26.46 1.80 0.57
N ARG A 27 -25.52 1.90 1.51
CA ARG A 27 -25.78 2.02 2.96
C ARG A 27 -25.63 3.46 3.46
N SER A 28 -25.34 4.41 2.56
CA SER A 28 -25.09 5.82 2.87
C SER A 28 -26.33 6.71 2.70
N THR A 29 -26.20 7.98 3.05
CA THR A 29 -27.22 9.03 2.83
C THR A 29 -27.02 9.81 1.53
N ILE A 30 -26.26 9.26 0.56
CA ILE A 30 -26.02 9.91 -0.73
C ILE A 30 -27.34 10.18 -1.47
N GLU A 31 -27.46 11.40 -2.02
CA GLU A 31 -28.60 11.83 -2.82
C GLU A 31 -28.88 10.90 -4.02
N THR A 32 -30.15 10.70 -4.35
CA THR A 32 -30.58 9.80 -5.43
C THR A 32 -29.93 10.11 -6.78
N ARG A 33 -29.76 11.39 -7.12
CA ARG A 33 -29.12 11.80 -8.38
C ARG A 33 -27.65 11.38 -8.44
N LEU A 34 -26.92 11.56 -7.33
CA LEU A 34 -25.52 11.17 -7.22
C LEU A 34 -25.38 9.65 -7.24
N PHE A 35 -26.28 8.94 -6.55
CA PHE A 35 -26.33 7.48 -6.60
C PHE A 35 -26.56 6.95 -8.02
N GLY A 36 -27.45 7.58 -8.80
CA GLY A 36 -27.66 7.21 -10.20
C GLY A 36 -26.43 7.43 -11.09
N LEU A 37 -25.62 8.45 -10.81
CA LEU A 37 -24.34 8.65 -11.48
C LEU A 37 -23.33 7.56 -11.10
N LEU A 38 -23.19 7.27 -9.81
CA LEU A 38 -22.32 6.20 -9.31
C LEU A 38 -22.68 4.86 -9.94
N GLU A 39 -23.96 4.51 -9.96
CA GLU A 39 -24.48 3.30 -10.62
C GLU A 39 -24.01 3.22 -12.08
N ARG A 40 -24.25 4.26 -12.87
CA ARG A 40 -23.87 4.28 -14.29
C ARG A 40 -22.36 4.13 -14.47
N THR A 41 -21.56 4.86 -13.69
CA THR A 41 -20.10 4.78 -13.78
C THR A 41 -19.58 3.40 -13.37
N ILE A 42 -20.14 2.78 -12.32
CA ILE A 42 -19.80 1.41 -11.89
C ILE A 42 -20.12 0.41 -13.00
N LEU A 43 -21.32 0.47 -13.57
CA LEU A 43 -21.73 -0.47 -14.62
C LEU A 43 -20.87 -0.34 -15.88
N LEU A 44 -20.56 0.90 -16.30
CA LEU A 44 -19.66 1.17 -17.42
C LEU A 44 -18.23 0.68 -17.14
N PHE A 45 -17.75 0.82 -15.90
CA PHE A 45 -16.47 0.25 -15.47
C PHE A 45 -16.49 -1.28 -15.59
N CYS A 46 -17.49 -1.95 -15.02
CA CYS A 46 -17.61 -3.42 -15.07
C CYS A 46 -17.75 -3.97 -16.49
N LEU A 47 -18.37 -3.21 -17.39
CA LEU A 47 -18.47 -3.54 -18.81
C LEU A 47 -17.11 -3.43 -19.52
N SER A 48 -16.34 -2.37 -19.24
CA SER A 48 -15.16 -2.00 -20.02
C SER A 48 -13.81 -2.47 -19.47
N HIS A 49 -13.70 -2.80 -18.17
CA HIS A 49 -12.41 -3.10 -17.54
C HIS A 49 -12.10 -4.59 -17.55
N GLU A 50 -10.95 -4.99 -18.12
CA GLU A 50 -10.55 -6.40 -18.27
C GLU A 50 -10.49 -7.14 -16.93
N GLU A 51 -9.88 -6.54 -15.90
CA GLU A 51 -9.85 -7.18 -14.57
C GLU A 51 -11.26 -7.43 -14.00
N ALA A 52 -12.23 -6.55 -14.28
CA ALA A 52 -13.60 -6.72 -13.79
C ALA A 52 -14.34 -7.87 -14.50
N LYS A 53 -13.88 -8.26 -15.70
CA LYS A 53 -14.42 -9.39 -16.45
C LYS A 53 -14.04 -10.74 -15.84
N LYS A 54 -13.00 -10.79 -15.00
CA LYS A 54 -12.53 -12.02 -14.35
C LYS A 54 -13.42 -12.47 -13.19
N TYR A 55 -14.26 -11.58 -12.67
CA TYR A 55 -15.11 -11.85 -11.52
C TYR A 55 -16.53 -12.22 -11.95
N PRO A 56 -17.02 -13.44 -11.65
CA PRO A 56 -18.42 -13.80 -11.91
C PRO A 56 -19.42 -12.94 -11.12
N LYS A 57 -18.98 -12.42 -9.96
CA LYS A 57 -19.75 -11.44 -9.19
C LYS A 57 -18.87 -10.32 -8.64
N ILE A 58 -19.29 -9.08 -8.87
CA ILE A 58 -18.72 -7.88 -8.23
C ILE A 58 -19.79 -7.25 -7.35
N THR A 59 -19.46 -7.04 -6.08
CA THR A 59 -20.33 -6.34 -5.12
C THR A 59 -19.66 -5.03 -4.74
N ILE A 60 -20.36 -3.91 -4.92
CA ILE A 60 -19.90 -2.59 -4.49
C ILE A 60 -20.79 -2.11 -3.36
N ILE A 61 -20.19 -1.82 -2.21
CA ILE A 61 -20.90 -1.35 -1.03
C ILE A 61 -20.51 0.11 -0.79
N ILE A 62 -21.46 1.01 -0.88
CA ILE A 62 -21.26 2.43 -0.54
C ILE A 62 -21.59 2.58 0.93
N GLU A 63 -20.55 2.70 1.75
CA GLU A 63 -20.67 2.80 3.20
C GLU A 63 -20.74 4.26 3.63
N PRO A 64 -21.56 4.59 4.66
CA PRO A 64 -21.48 5.88 5.33
C PRO A 64 -20.11 5.98 6.03
N TYR A 65 -19.57 7.19 6.14
CA TYR A 65 -18.27 7.48 6.76
C TYR A 65 -17.92 6.55 7.94
N VAL A 66 -17.00 5.62 7.72
CA VAL A 66 -16.50 4.73 8.77
C VAL A 66 -15.26 5.36 9.38
N GLN A 67 -15.47 6.14 10.43
CA GLN A 67 -14.39 6.67 11.26
C GLN A 67 -13.85 5.60 12.22
N LYS A 68 -13.33 4.46 11.72
CA LYS A 68 -12.65 3.48 12.59
C LYS A 68 -11.45 2.81 11.91
N GLN A 69 -10.28 3.35 12.26
CA GLN A 69 -9.04 2.67 12.69
C GLN A 69 -8.61 1.40 11.92
N THR A 70 -7.83 1.59 10.86
CA THR A 70 -6.43 1.12 10.77
C THR A 70 -5.71 1.95 9.70
N SER A 71 -4.45 2.26 9.95
CA SER A 71 -3.57 3.17 9.22
C SER A 71 -3.24 2.71 7.79
N SER A 72 -3.97 3.23 6.81
CA SER A 72 -3.53 3.52 5.43
C SER A 72 -4.73 4.08 4.66
N PHE A 73 -5.00 5.39 4.79
CA PHE A 73 -6.18 6.04 4.19
C PHE A 73 -5.78 6.95 3.03
N SER A 74 -5.94 6.44 1.80
CA SER A 74 -6.16 7.22 0.58
C SER A 74 -7.36 6.62 -0.16
N GLY A 75 -8.54 6.53 0.45
CA GLY A 75 -9.38 7.69 0.67
C GLY A 75 -10.69 7.66 -0.13
N SER A 76 -10.95 6.67 -1.00
CA SER A 76 -12.25 6.54 -1.69
C SER A 76 -12.83 5.12 -1.75
N GLY A 77 -12.02 4.07 -1.54
CA GLY A 77 -12.47 2.68 -1.43
C GLY A 77 -11.54 1.79 -0.62
N TRP A 78 -11.95 0.54 -0.40
CA TRP A 78 -11.14 -0.54 0.18
C TRP A 78 -11.73 -1.92 -0.18
N VAL A 79 -10.92 -2.97 -0.08
CA VAL A 79 -11.37 -4.38 -0.11
C VAL A 79 -11.13 -5.02 1.25
N VAL A 80 -12.01 -5.96 1.64
CA VAL A 80 -11.84 -6.73 2.88
C VAL A 80 -11.35 -8.13 2.51
N PRO A 81 -10.15 -8.56 2.97
CA PRO A 81 -9.57 -9.85 2.60
C PRO A 81 -10.48 -11.05 2.88
N GLU A 82 -11.18 -11.04 4.02
CA GLU A 82 -12.09 -12.10 4.45
C GLU A 82 -13.33 -12.24 3.56
N GLU A 83 -13.66 -11.20 2.80
CA GLU A 83 -14.81 -11.14 1.92
C GLU A 83 -14.51 -11.66 0.50
N LEU A 84 -13.25 -11.99 0.22
CA LEU A 84 -12.79 -12.57 -1.04
C LEU A 84 -13.05 -14.08 -1.09
N THR A 85 -14.32 -14.45 -1.35
CA THR A 85 -14.72 -15.86 -1.52
C THR A 85 -14.78 -16.24 -3.00
N LEU A 86 -14.37 -17.46 -3.39
CA LEU A 86 -14.54 -18.12 -4.72
C LEU A 86 -15.12 -17.24 -5.86
N GLY A 87 -14.35 -16.24 -6.33
CA GLY A 87 -14.71 -15.39 -7.48
C GLY A 87 -15.61 -14.16 -7.18
N ARG A 88 -15.75 -13.75 -5.92
CA ARG A 88 -16.48 -12.55 -5.51
C ARG A 88 -15.49 -11.45 -5.13
N ALA A 89 -15.54 -10.31 -5.83
CA ALA A 89 -14.91 -9.08 -5.38
C ALA A 89 -15.94 -8.25 -4.60
N ILE A 90 -15.63 -7.91 -3.35
CA ILE A 90 -16.42 -6.96 -2.55
C ILE A 90 -15.59 -5.70 -2.35
N ILE A 91 -15.98 -4.63 -3.03
CA ILE A 91 -15.33 -3.32 -2.96
C ILE A 91 -16.22 -2.40 -2.13
N HIS A 92 -15.65 -1.82 -1.10
CA HIS A 92 -16.31 -0.80 -0.29
C HIS A 92 -15.88 0.58 -0.78
N LEU A 93 -16.81 1.52 -0.81
CA LEU A 93 -16.56 2.89 -1.21
C LEU A 93 -17.01 3.84 -0.10
N ASN A 94 -16.19 4.87 0.16
CA ASN A 94 -16.49 5.87 1.17
C ASN A 94 -17.42 6.94 0.61
N SER A 95 -18.64 7.05 1.17
CA SER A 95 -19.62 8.02 0.69
C SER A 95 -19.18 9.48 0.83
N ASP A 96 -18.37 9.83 1.84
CA ASP A 96 -17.98 11.22 2.11
C ASP A 96 -17.00 11.73 1.06
N SER A 97 -16.05 10.89 0.66
CA SER A 97 -15.11 11.20 -0.41
C SER A 97 -15.80 11.32 -1.77
N LEU A 98 -16.84 10.51 -1.98
CA LEU A 98 -17.67 10.58 -3.19
C LEU A 98 -18.62 11.80 -3.18
N SER A 99 -19.16 12.20 -2.03
CA SER A 99 -20.14 13.29 -1.91
C SER A 99 -19.53 14.69 -1.84
N ARG A 100 -18.30 14.83 -1.34
CA ARG A 100 -17.54 16.10 -1.39
C ARG A 100 -17.01 16.44 -2.80
N SER A 101 -17.12 15.49 -3.71
CA SER A 101 -16.68 15.61 -5.11
C SER A 101 -17.84 16.09 -5.99
N ASN A 102 -17.60 17.05 -6.89
CA ASN A 102 -18.63 17.42 -7.88
C ASN A 102 -18.90 16.23 -8.84
N GLN A 103 -20.03 16.24 -9.56
CA GLN A 103 -20.42 15.13 -10.44
C GLN A 103 -19.34 14.77 -11.48
N LYS A 104 -18.58 15.76 -11.98
CA LYS A 104 -17.51 15.56 -12.95
C LYS A 104 -16.33 14.82 -12.32
N THR A 105 -15.97 15.17 -11.08
CA THR A 105 -14.92 14.52 -10.29
C THR A 105 -15.24 13.05 -10.04
N ILE A 106 -16.49 12.69 -9.71
CA ILE A 106 -16.86 11.29 -9.49
C ILE A 106 -16.67 10.44 -10.75
N ALA A 107 -17.18 10.91 -11.89
CA ALA A 107 -17.08 10.18 -13.15
C ALA A 107 -15.62 9.98 -13.60
N GLN A 108 -14.73 10.91 -13.26
CA GLN A 108 -13.31 10.87 -13.60
C GLN A 108 -12.49 10.00 -12.65
N HIS A 109 -12.75 10.07 -11.34
CA HIS A 109 -11.91 9.41 -10.33
C HIS A 109 -12.38 8.01 -9.95
N LEU A 110 -13.71 7.77 -9.94
CA LEU A 110 -14.26 6.48 -9.51
C LEU A 110 -13.72 5.30 -10.32
N PRO A 111 -13.60 5.35 -11.67
CA PRO A 111 -13.02 4.24 -12.42
C PRO A 111 -11.59 3.89 -11.99
N GLY A 112 -10.78 4.90 -11.65
CA GLY A 112 -9.42 4.69 -11.15
C GLY A 112 -9.40 4.08 -9.75
N THR A 113 -10.28 4.51 -8.85
CA THR A 113 -10.45 3.87 -7.53
C THR A 113 -10.89 2.42 -7.68
N LEU A 114 -11.89 2.14 -8.51
CA LEU A 114 -12.36 0.77 -8.74
C LEU A 114 -11.26 -0.12 -9.33
N ALA A 115 -10.45 0.41 -10.25
CA ALA A 115 -9.30 -0.32 -10.78
C ALA A 115 -8.29 -0.66 -9.67
N HIS A 116 -7.90 0.34 -8.86
CA HIS A 116 -6.98 0.16 -7.73
C HIS A 116 -7.46 -0.93 -6.75
N GLU A 117 -8.69 -0.82 -6.27
CA GLU A 117 -9.26 -1.79 -5.31
C GLU A 117 -9.41 -3.19 -5.91
N LEU A 118 -9.72 -3.27 -7.21
CA LEU A 118 -9.85 -4.56 -7.88
C LEU A 118 -8.50 -5.25 -8.07
N ILE A 119 -7.41 -4.50 -8.25
CA ILE A 119 -6.06 -5.05 -8.26
C ILE A 119 -5.71 -5.63 -6.88
N HIS A 120 -6.05 -4.94 -5.79
CA HIS A 120 -5.88 -5.49 -4.44
C HIS A 120 -6.64 -6.81 -4.26
N ALA A 121 -7.91 -6.87 -4.69
CA ALA A 121 -8.68 -8.12 -4.67
C ALA A 121 -8.03 -9.24 -5.49
N THR A 122 -7.45 -8.92 -6.65
CA THR A 122 -6.77 -9.91 -7.51
C THR A 122 -5.49 -10.41 -6.87
N GLN A 123 -4.66 -9.52 -6.33
CA GLN A 123 -3.42 -9.90 -5.64
C GLN A 123 -3.73 -10.77 -4.41
N GLU A 124 -4.79 -10.46 -3.68
CA GLU A 124 -5.25 -11.28 -2.56
C GLU A 124 -5.68 -12.69 -2.98
N LEU A 125 -6.53 -12.80 -4.01
CA LEU A 125 -6.99 -14.09 -4.53
C LEU A 125 -5.85 -14.95 -5.08
N LYS A 126 -4.94 -14.34 -5.87
CA LYS A 126 -3.84 -15.06 -6.51
C LYS A 126 -2.86 -15.61 -5.49
N PHE A 127 -2.70 -14.92 -4.37
CA PHE A 127 -1.63 -15.23 -3.45
C PHE A 127 -2.07 -15.80 -2.10
N ASN A 128 -3.35 -15.70 -1.73
CA ASN A 128 -3.75 -15.87 -0.33
C ASN A 128 -2.86 -15.01 0.60
N ASN A 129 -2.20 -13.97 0.06
CA ASN A 129 -0.96 -13.45 0.60
C ASN A 129 -1.19 -12.38 1.61
N ILE A 130 -2.23 -11.55 1.62
CA ILE A 130 -2.33 -10.65 2.77
C ILE A 130 -2.80 -11.45 3.96
N THR A 131 -3.67 -12.45 3.85
CA THR A 131 -3.98 -13.32 5.00
C THR A 131 -2.83 -14.25 5.41
N LYS A 132 -2.05 -14.80 4.45
CA LYS A 132 -0.84 -15.59 4.76
C LYS A 132 0.35 -14.74 5.11
N LEU A 133 0.53 -13.54 4.56
CA LEU A 133 1.53 -12.57 4.98
C LEU A 133 1.08 -11.86 6.22
N GLU A 134 -0.18 -11.73 6.59
CA GLU A 134 -0.63 -11.28 7.91
C GLU A 134 -0.36 -12.40 8.90
N LYS A 135 -0.64 -13.66 8.56
CA LYS A 135 -0.28 -14.83 9.38
C LYS A 135 1.23 -15.11 9.42
N SER A 136 1.98 -14.77 8.37
CA SER A 136 3.45 -14.92 8.29
C SER A 136 4.17 -13.67 8.75
N LYS A 137 3.53 -12.50 8.71
CA LYS A 137 3.88 -11.27 9.43
C LYS A 137 3.65 -11.52 10.89
N LYS A 138 2.54 -12.12 11.31
CA LYS A 138 2.30 -12.58 12.68
C LYS A 138 3.26 -13.69 13.08
N LYS A 139 3.48 -14.75 12.29
CA LYS A 139 4.47 -15.79 12.60
C LYS A 139 5.93 -15.32 12.54
N LEU A 140 6.29 -14.40 11.64
CA LEU A 140 7.63 -13.81 11.56
C LEU A 140 7.79 -12.70 12.60
N ILE A 141 6.73 -11.96 12.96
CA ILE A 141 6.67 -11.11 14.15
C ILE A 141 6.87 -12.06 15.33
N ASP A 142 6.01 -13.03 15.61
CA ASP A 142 6.17 -14.04 16.66
C ASP A 142 7.56 -14.73 16.67
N ALA A 143 8.18 -14.99 15.51
CA ALA A 143 9.53 -15.57 15.41
C ALA A 143 10.65 -14.53 15.65
N LEU A 144 10.49 -13.29 15.18
CA LEU A 144 11.38 -12.15 15.47
C LEU A 144 11.21 -11.66 16.92
N GLN A 145 10.01 -11.78 17.49
CA GLN A 145 9.65 -11.60 18.90
C GLN A 145 10.36 -12.63 19.76
N LYS A 146 10.48 -13.87 19.27
CA LYS A 146 11.19 -14.95 19.96
C LYS A 146 12.73 -14.86 19.90
N ALA A 147 13.32 -14.13 18.94
CA ALA A 147 14.78 -14.12 18.76
C ALA A 147 15.50 -12.87 19.28
N ASP A 148 14.88 -11.68 19.28
CA ASP A 148 15.53 -10.43 19.76
C ASP A 148 14.64 -9.58 20.68
N GLU A 149 13.31 -9.75 20.64
CA GLU A 149 12.40 -9.00 21.51
C GLU A 149 12.40 -9.58 22.94
N LEU A 150 12.65 -10.88 23.15
CA LEU A 150 12.93 -11.43 24.48
C LEU A 150 14.17 -10.80 25.14
N PHE A 151 15.16 -10.34 24.38
CA PHE A 151 16.32 -9.62 24.92
C PHE A 151 15.95 -8.15 25.24
N LEU A 152 15.27 -7.46 24.32
CA LEU A 152 14.82 -6.08 24.54
C LEU A 152 13.74 -5.95 25.63
N LEU A 153 12.82 -6.93 25.73
CA LEU A 153 11.80 -7.04 26.79
C LEU A 153 12.43 -7.43 28.14
N ARG A 154 13.46 -8.28 28.17
CA ARG A 154 14.24 -8.57 29.40
C ARG A 154 15.09 -7.39 29.87
N LEU A 155 15.55 -6.54 28.95
CA LEU A 155 16.20 -5.26 29.27
C LEU A 155 15.18 -4.17 29.65
N PHE A 156 13.95 -4.25 29.15
CA PHE A 156 12.91 -3.26 29.38
C PHE A 156 12.66 -2.99 30.86
N ASP A 157 12.76 -4.00 31.73
CA ASP A 157 12.60 -3.82 33.18
C ASP A 157 13.88 -3.40 33.91
N LYS A 158 15.03 -3.37 33.22
CA LYS A 158 16.35 -3.03 33.78
C LYS A 158 16.82 -1.61 33.49
N TYR A 159 16.14 -0.88 32.61
CA TYR A 159 16.58 0.45 32.15
C TYR A 159 15.55 1.55 32.47
N PRO A 160 15.98 2.82 32.64
CA PRO A 160 15.09 3.96 32.87
C PRO A 160 14.09 4.19 31.72
N ASP A 161 12.97 4.85 31.99
CA ASP A 161 11.86 5.03 31.03
C ASP A 161 12.28 5.63 29.67
N GLY A 162 13.28 6.52 29.66
CA GLY A 162 13.80 7.07 28.40
C GLY A 162 14.42 6.02 27.48
N TYR A 163 15.05 4.99 28.04
CA TYR A 163 15.69 3.92 27.29
C TYR A 163 14.68 2.89 26.75
N LYS A 164 13.63 2.61 27.54
CA LYS A 164 12.50 1.76 27.12
C LYS A 164 11.84 2.32 25.85
N GLU A 165 11.67 3.62 25.83
CA GLU A 165 11.06 4.33 24.70
C GLU A 165 11.96 4.34 23.46
N LEU A 166 13.27 4.50 23.63
CA LEU A 166 14.25 4.37 22.52
C LEU A 166 14.18 2.98 21.87
N LEU A 167 14.12 1.92 22.68
CA LEU A 167 13.96 0.55 22.19
C LEU A 167 12.65 0.35 21.43
N ARG A 168 11.56 0.93 21.94
CA ARG A 168 10.26 0.90 21.27
C ARG A 168 10.31 1.56 19.90
N ILE A 169 10.97 2.71 19.78
CA ILE A 169 11.16 3.41 18.50
C ILE A 169 11.97 2.54 17.52
N LEU A 170 13.07 1.91 17.97
CA LEU A 170 13.87 1.04 17.11
C LEU A 170 13.10 -0.16 16.54
N ILE A 171 12.24 -0.78 17.37
CA ILE A 171 11.36 -1.87 16.92
C ILE A 171 10.36 -1.36 15.88
N GLN A 172 9.78 -0.18 16.11
CA GLN A 172 8.84 0.44 15.18
C GLN A 172 9.51 0.81 13.85
N VAL A 173 10.74 1.35 13.87
CA VAL A 173 11.52 1.67 12.67
C VAL A 173 11.71 0.43 11.79
N ARG A 174 12.24 -0.65 12.37
CA ARG A 174 12.45 -1.92 11.65
C ARG A 174 11.15 -2.43 11.05
N THR A 175 10.07 -2.35 11.82
CA THR A 175 8.74 -2.80 11.41
C THR A 175 8.21 -1.97 10.24
N ARG A 176 8.32 -0.64 10.27
CA ARG A 176 7.86 0.22 9.18
C ARG A 176 8.68 0.05 7.91
N PHE A 177 10.01 -0.09 7.98
CA PHE A 177 10.81 -0.39 6.79
C PHE A 177 10.39 -1.71 6.14
N ARG A 178 10.16 -2.75 6.95
CA ARG A 178 9.64 -4.02 6.43
C ARG A 178 8.31 -3.84 5.72
N TYR A 179 7.38 -3.06 6.29
CA TYR A 179 6.10 -2.76 5.64
C TYR A 179 6.26 -1.96 4.36
N PHE A 180 7.10 -0.94 4.38
CA PHE A 180 7.40 -0.14 3.19
C PHE A 180 7.80 -1.04 2.02
N PHE A 181 8.88 -1.84 2.16
CA PHE A 181 9.33 -2.74 1.09
C PHE A 181 8.30 -3.77 0.66
N PHE A 182 7.53 -4.30 1.61
CA PHE A 182 6.47 -5.26 1.31
C PHE A 182 5.34 -4.61 0.48
N ASN A 183 4.87 -3.44 0.93
CA ASN A 183 3.75 -2.74 0.34
C ASN A 183 4.09 -2.13 -1.03
N LEU A 184 5.37 -1.89 -1.37
CA LEU A 184 5.75 -1.44 -2.73
C LEU A 184 5.18 -2.35 -3.83
N SER A 185 5.15 -3.67 -3.57
CA SER A 185 4.63 -4.67 -4.52
C SER A 185 3.11 -4.80 -4.56
N LEU A 186 2.40 -4.19 -3.59
CA LEU A 186 0.94 -4.20 -3.50
C LEU A 186 0.39 -2.85 -3.95
N GLU A 187 0.74 -1.79 -3.24
CA GLU A 187 0.25 -0.43 -3.49
C GLU A 187 0.78 0.13 -4.81
N GLY A 188 2.00 -0.22 -5.20
CA GLY A 188 2.62 0.27 -6.43
C GLY A 188 1.86 -0.13 -7.70
N PRO A 189 1.69 -1.44 -7.98
CA PRO A 189 0.87 -1.90 -9.09
C PRO A 189 -0.58 -1.41 -9.02
N ALA A 190 -1.21 -1.43 -7.84
CA ALA A 190 -2.58 -0.94 -7.68
C ALA A 190 -2.70 0.55 -8.03
N GLN A 191 -1.74 1.37 -7.60
CA GLN A 191 -1.66 2.79 -7.94
C GLN A 191 -1.50 2.99 -9.44
N LEU A 192 -0.57 2.27 -10.07
CA LEU A 192 -0.33 2.36 -11.50
C LEU A 192 -1.57 1.98 -12.32
N ALA A 193 -2.27 0.90 -11.94
CA ALA A 193 -3.52 0.51 -12.59
C ALA A 193 -4.61 1.59 -12.47
N GLY A 194 -4.70 2.22 -11.29
CA GLY A 194 -5.59 3.36 -11.05
C GLY A 194 -5.29 4.54 -11.98
N GLU A 195 -4.02 4.90 -12.14
CA GLU A 195 -3.57 5.99 -13.02
C GLU A 195 -3.73 5.65 -14.50
N MET A 196 -3.46 4.41 -14.91
CA MET A 196 -3.73 3.90 -16.26
C MET A 196 -5.22 4.06 -16.61
N LYS A 197 -6.12 3.70 -15.69
CA LYS A 197 -7.57 3.82 -15.93
C LYS A 197 -8.06 5.27 -16.00
N LYS A 198 -7.39 6.20 -15.31
CA LYS A 198 -7.66 7.65 -15.43
C LYS A 198 -7.12 8.25 -16.74
N GLY A 199 -6.32 7.51 -17.50
CA GLY A 199 -5.64 8.01 -18.70
C GLY A 199 -4.43 8.88 -18.41
N ASN A 200 -3.90 8.81 -17.18
CA ASN A 200 -2.74 9.60 -16.73
C ASN A 200 -1.41 8.94 -17.08
N VAL A 201 -1.43 7.68 -17.54
CA VAL A 201 -0.24 6.91 -17.88
C VAL A 201 -0.07 6.83 -19.39
N ARG A 202 1.03 7.43 -19.87
CA ARG A 202 1.57 7.25 -21.21
C ARG A 202 2.95 6.63 -21.04
N PHE A 203 3.16 5.43 -21.57
CA PHE A 203 4.43 4.72 -21.46
C PHE A 203 5.51 5.41 -22.32
N THR A 204 6.01 6.55 -21.86
CA THR A 204 7.03 7.36 -22.55
C THR A 204 8.28 7.56 -21.68
N PRO A 205 9.44 7.84 -22.29
CA PRO A 205 10.66 8.15 -21.55
C PRO A 205 10.52 9.32 -20.57
N GLU A 206 9.79 10.37 -20.96
CA GLU A 206 9.61 11.58 -20.15
C GLU A 206 8.79 11.28 -18.89
N GLN A 207 7.74 10.46 -19.03
CA GLN A 207 6.94 10.04 -17.91
C GLN A 207 7.74 9.10 -16.98
N LEU A 208 8.52 8.17 -17.53
CA LEU A 208 9.41 7.33 -16.74
C LEU A 208 10.37 8.18 -15.89
N LEU A 209 10.99 9.19 -16.50
CA LEU A 209 11.91 10.09 -15.82
C LEU A 209 11.22 10.90 -14.71
N ALA A 210 10.00 11.37 -14.95
CA ALA A 210 9.22 12.09 -13.95
C ALA A 210 8.87 11.21 -12.74
N TYR A 211 8.48 9.95 -12.99
CA TYR A 211 8.21 8.96 -11.94
C TYR A 211 9.46 8.64 -11.13
N ARG A 212 10.58 8.38 -11.82
CA ARG A 212 11.87 8.15 -11.17
C ARG A 212 12.26 9.31 -10.26
N LYS A 213 12.22 10.55 -10.77
CA LYS A 213 12.62 11.73 -10.00
C LYS A 213 11.82 11.87 -8.71
N ARG A 214 10.51 11.57 -8.76
CA ARG A 214 9.65 11.58 -7.58
C ARG A 214 10.05 10.47 -6.59
N ALA A 215 10.24 9.24 -7.08
CA ALA A 215 10.66 8.12 -6.24
C ALA A 215 12.05 8.35 -5.61
N GLU A 216 12.97 8.96 -6.36
CA GLU A 216 14.31 9.35 -5.91
C GLU A 216 14.26 10.41 -4.80
N ASP A 217 13.49 11.49 -4.95
CA ASP A 217 13.33 12.51 -3.90
C ASP A 217 12.81 11.90 -2.59
N LEU A 218 11.77 11.06 -2.67
CA LEU A 218 11.18 10.40 -1.51
C LEU A 218 12.18 9.46 -0.83
N THR A 219 12.89 8.64 -1.60
CA THR A 219 13.86 7.68 -1.07
C THR A 219 15.10 8.34 -0.48
N LEU A 220 15.60 9.42 -1.07
CA LEU A 220 16.67 10.22 -0.49
C LEU A 220 16.27 10.81 0.86
N ARG A 221 15.05 11.36 0.97
CA ARG A 221 14.53 11.88 2.25
C ARG A 221 14.36 10.80 3.31
N ILE A 222 13.91 9.59 2.92
CA ILE A 222 13.86 8.42 3.82
C ILE A 222 15.27 8.09 4.33
N ALA A 223 16.27 8.05 3.44
CA ALA A 223 17.65 7.75 3.80
C ALA A 223 18.25 8.79 4.76
N VAL A 224 17.96 10.07 4.54
CA VAL A 224 18.37 11.16 5.44
C VAL A 224 17.77 10.99 6.82
N TYR A 225 16.45 10.86 6.94
CA TYR A 225 15.82 10.71 8.27
C TYR A 225 16.27 9.45 8.99
N TRP A 226 16.54 8.36 8.26
CA TRP A 226 17.09 7.16 8.87
C TRP A 226 18.51 7.39 9.41
N ARG A 227 19.37 8.07 8.65
CA ARG A 227 20.71 8.44 9.10
C ARG A 227 20.67 9.37 10.31
N ASP A 228 19.81 10.39 10.28
CA ASP A 228 19.61 11.30 11.41
C ASP A 228 19.23 10.52 12.68
N ILE A 229 18.33 9.54 12.58
CA ILE A 229 18.00 8.67 13.72
C ILE A 229 19.25 7.92 14.21
N GLN A 230 20.02 7.31 13.31
CA GLN A 230 21.25 6.59 13.68
C GLN A 230 22.27 7.48 14.41
N GLU A 231 22.52 8.67 13.88
CA GLU A 231 23.47 9.64 14.45
C GLU A 231 23.02 10.11 15.85
N GLU A 232 21.72 10.33 16.06
CA GLU A 232 21.19 10.71 17.37
C GLU A 232 21.30 9.59 18.41
N PHE A 233 21.16 8.32 17.98
CA PHE A 233 21.48 7.16 18.81
C PHE A 233 23.00 7.05 19.07
N ASP A 234 23.83 7.63 18.20
CA ASP A 234 25.29 7.55 18.30
C ASP A 234 25.93 8.63 19.19
N ASN A 235 25.38 9.85 19.21
CA ASN A 235 26.03 10.98 19.86
C ASN A 235 25.43 11.33 21.23
N ASP A 236 24.12 11.61 21.30
CA ASP A 236 23.51 12.26 22.48
C ASP A 236 22.31 11.52 23.06
N ASN A 237 21.80 10.48 22.38
CA ASN A 237 20.55 9.79 22.71
C ASN A 237 19.39 10.78 22.97
N ASN A 238 19.33 11.87 22.20
CA ASN A 238 18.31 12.89 22.35
C ASN A 238 16.93 12.33 21.95
N LEU A 239 16.22 11.80 22.94
CA LEU A 239 14.96 11.09 22.75
C LEU A 239 13.90 11.95 22.05
N GLU A 240 13.84 13.25 22.33
CA GLU A 240 12.86 14.14 21.70
C GLU A 240 13.15 14.35 20.21
N LYS A 241 14.43 14.55 19.86
CA LYS A 241 14.84 14.66 18.46
C LYS A 241 14.61 13.34 17.71
N ILE A 242 14.97 12.21 18.32
CA ILE A 242 14.71 10.87 17.76
C ILE A 242 13.22 10.65 17.52
N LYS A 243 12.35 11.01 18.48
CA LYS A 243 10.88 10.91 18.33
C LYS A 243 10.35 11.76 17.18
N ASN A 244 10.82 12.99 17.08
CA ASN A 244 10.36 13.92 16.05
C ASN A 244 10.82 13.48 14.65
N THR A 245 12.07 13.03 14.52
CA THR A 245 12.60 12.48 13.25
C THR A 245 11.90 11.17 12.90
N TRP A 246 11.65 10.31 13.89
CA TRP A 246 10.91 9.07 13.70
C TRP A 246 9.49 9.31 13.16
N ARG A 247 8.75 10.28 13.72
CA ARG A 247 7.42 10.64 13.21
C ARG A 247 7.46 11.00 11.74
N LYS A 248 8.39 11.89 11.35
CA LYS A 248 8.59 12.30 9.94
C LYS A 248 8.94 11.12 9.04
N LEU A 249 9.84 10.24 9.49
CA LEU A 249 10.21 9.04 8.74
C LEU A 249 9.01 8.08 8.59
N SER A 250 8.25 7.84 9.65
CA SER A 250 7.08 6.96 9.62
C SER A 250 6.02 7.47 8.65
N ASP A 251 5.71 8.77 8.69
CA ASP A 251 4.75 9.40 7.78
C ASP A 251 5.23 9.32 6.32
N LEU A 252 6.53 9.49 6.11
CA LEU A 252 7.14 9.41 4.78
C LEU A 252 7.15 7.98 4.24
N LEU A 253 7.46 6.97 5.05
CA LEU A 253 7.42 5.56 4.65
C LEU A 253 6.00 5.13 4.25
N GLU A 254 4.98 5.57 4.99
CA GLU A 254 3.58 5.24 4.69
C GLU A 254 3.14 5.88 3.36
N SER A 255 3.39 7.18 3.19
CA SER A 255 2.98 7.91 1.98
C SER A 255 3.78 7.55 0.72
N SER A 256 5.08 7.27 0.84
CA SER A 256 5.96 7.03 -0.32
C SER A 256 5.75 5.66 -0.97
N THR A 257 5.06 4.74 -0.30
CA THR A 257 4.87 3.38 -0.81
C THR A 257 4.20 3.39 -2.20
N TYR A 258 3.19 4.25 -2.37
CA TYR A 258 2.46 4.41 -3.62
C TYR A 258 3.39 4.89 -4.74
N ASP A 259 4.00 6.07 -4.60
CA ASP A 259 4.83 6.67 -5.66
C ASP A 259 6.05 5.83 -6.01
N VAL A 260 6.74 5.28 -5.00
CA VAL A 260 7.93 4.44 -5.22
C VAL A 260 7.53 3.11 -5.87
N GLY A 261 6.46 2.48 -5.40
CA GLY A 261 5.95 1.24 -5.98
C GLY A 261 5.43 1.42 -7.41
N GLU A 262 4.75 2.54 -7.67
CA GLU A 262 4.21 2.92 -8.98
C GLU A 262 5.34 3.08 -9.99
N TYR A 263 6.42 3.76 -9.62
CA TYR A 263 7.64 3.85 -10.43
C TYR A 263 8.21 2.47 -10.75
N ILE A 264 8.35 1.59 -9.76
CA ILE A 264 8.90 0.25 -9.97
C ILE A 264 8.03 -0.55 -10.93
N ALA A 265 6.72 -0.58 -10.72
CA ALA A 265 5.78 -1.27 -11.59
C ALA A 265 5.81 -0.70 -13.02
N PHE A 266 5.87 0.62 -13.15
CA PHE A 266 5.97 1.29 -14.44
C PHE A 266 7.26 0.88 -15.16
N LEU A 267 8.41 0.90 -14.48
CA LEU A 267 9.69 0.56 -15.10
C LEU A 267 9.70 -0.90 -15.59
N LEU A 268 9.16 -1.83 -14.79
CA LEU A 268 9.04 -3.24 -15.16
C LEU A 268 8.17 -3.45 -16.40
N LEU A 269 7.04 -2.73 -16.52
CA LEU A 269 6.22 -2.75 -17.74
C LEU A 269 6.88 -2.07 -18.94
N TYR A 270 7.60 -0.98 -18.70
CA TYR A 270 8.16 -0.15 -19.76
C TYR A 270 9.38 -0.81 -20.44
N ARG A 271 10.21 -1.53 -19.67
CA ARG A 271 11.49 -2.06 -20.16
C ARG A 271 11.45 -3.50 -20.64
N ASP A 272 10.44 -4.29 -20.31
CA ASP A 272 10.45 -5.71 -20.62
C ASP A 272 9.56 -6.08 -21.82
N TYR A 273 10.18 -6.73 -22.81
CA TYR A 273 9.49 -7.51 -23.84
C TYR A 273 9.18 -8.95 -23.35
N GLN A 274 9.61 -9.34 -22.13
CA GLN A 274 9.36 -10.67 -21.53
C GLN A 274 8.24 -10.67 -20.46
N VAL A 275 8.09 -9.60 -19.67
CA VAL A 275 6.87 -9.34 -18.86
C VAL A 275 5.85 -8.66 -19.77
N ASN A 276 5.25 -9.46 -20.66
CA ASN A 276 4.30 -8.96 -21.67
C ASN A 276 2.93 -8.56 -21.08
N ASP A 277 2.71 -8.80 -19.79
CA ASP A 277 1.42 -8.59 -19.16
C ASP A 277 1.59 -8.04 -17.74
N PHE A 278 0.83 -7.00 -17.44
CA PHE A 278 0.63 -6.47 -16.09
C PHE A 278 0.29 -7.60 -15.10
N GLU A 279 -0.40 -8.64 -15.56
CA GLU A 279 -0.69 -9.84 -14.79
C GLU A 279 0.53 -10.53 -14.18
N ASP A 280 1.68 -10.51 -14.84
CA ASP A 280 2.89 -11.18 -14.36
C ASP A 280 3.57 -10.37 -13.25
N ILE A 281 3.50 -9.05 -13.32
CA ILE A 281 3.92 -8.17 -12.22
C ILE A 281 3.06 -8.42 -10.99
N LEU A 282 1.74 -8.55 -11.17
CA LEU A 282 0.83 -8.87 -10.07
C LEU A 282 1.16 -10.22 -9.44
N LYS A 283 1.88 -11.11 -10.15
CA LYS A 283 2.32 -12.42 -9.66
C LYS A 283 3.66 -12.40 -8.91
N PHE A 284 4.36 -11.27 -8.84
CA PHE A 284 5.64 -11.22 -8.16
C PHE A 284 5.46 -11.23 -6.64
N ALA A 285 6.15 -12.16 -5.97
CA ALA A 285 6.37 -12.03 -4.54
C ALA A 285 7.16 -10.74 -4.26
N PRO A 286 6.97 -10.06 -3.11
CA PRO A 286 7.58 -8.75 -2.85
C PRO A 286 9.10 -8.68 -3.07
N LEU A 287 9.83 -9.70 -2.61
CA LEU A 287 11.27 -9.77 -2.81
C LEU A 287 11.64 -9.95 -4.29
N LYS A 288 10.84 -10.72 -5.05
CA LYS A 288 11.05 -10.89 -6.49
C LYS A 288 10.78 -9.58 -7.22
N PHE A 289 9.67 -8.91 -6.90
CA PHE A 289 9.30 -7.60 -7.47
C PHE A 289 10.45 -6.59 -7.38
N ILE A 290 11.08 -6.46 -6.21
CA ILE A 290 12.21 -5.54 -6.03
C ILE A 290 13.49 -6.07 -6.72
N LYS A 291 13.73 -7.38 -6.75
CA LYS A 291 14.91 -7.95 -7.42
C LYS A 291 14.88 -7.77 -8.94
N GLU A 292 13.74 -8.05 -9.58
CA GLU A 292 13.58 -7.84 -11.02
C GLU A 292 13.80 -6.36 -11.36
N TYR A 293 13.23 -5.47 -10.56
CA TYR A 293 13.43 -4.03 -10.67
C TYR A 293 14.91 -3.62 -10.59
N VAL A 294 15.62 -4.09 -9.57
CA VAL A 294 17.05 -3.80 -9.38
C VAL A 294 17.86 -4.34 -10.55
N ALA A 295 17.53 -5.52 -11.09
CA ALA A 295 18.18 -6.07 -12.27
C ALA A 295 18.00 -5.16 -13.49
N VAL A 296 16.78 -4.63 -13.70
CA VAL A 296 16.48 -3.68 -14.78
C VAL A 296 17.30 -2.40 -14.61
N GLU A 297 17.25 -1.73 -13.47
CA GLU A 297 18.06 -0.51 -13.22
C GLU A 297 19.55 -0.74 -13.43
N THR A 298 20.07 -1.88 -12.93
CA THR A 298 21.49 -2.24 -13.08
C THR A 298 21.85 -2.42 -14.54
N SER A 299 20.98 -3.06 -15.34
CA SER A 299 21.19 -3.21 -16.79
C SER A 299 21.20 -1.85 -17.53
N LEU A 300 20.52 -0.85 -16.97
CA LEU A 300 20.52 0.52 -17.46
C LEU A 300 21.70 1.36 -16.93
N SER A 301 22.62 0.74 -16.17
CA SER A 301 23.71 1.45 -15.47
C SER A 301 23.19 2.57 -14.55
N GLN A 302 22.02 2.35 -13.96
CA GLN A 302 21.34 3.29 -13.09
C GLN A 302 21.36 2.79 -11.65
N ASN A 303 21.50 3.72 -10.69
CA ASN A 303 21.41 3.37 -9.27
C ASN A 303 19.92 3.19 -8.90
N PRO A 304 19.50 2.03 -8.35
CA PRO A 304 18.12 1.81 -7.98
C PRO A 304 17.70 2.74 -6.83
N VAL A 305 16.44 3.18 -6.77
CA VAL A 305 15.96 4.04 -5.68
C VAL A 305 15.78 3.26 -4.38
N VAL A 306 15.47 1.97 -4.49
CA VAL A 306 15.37 1.03 -3.36
C VAL A 306 16.05 -0.28 -3.67
N SER A 307 16.55 -0.99 -2.66
CA SER A 307 17.05 -2.36 -2.83
C SER A 307 16.81 -3.20 -1.59
N VAL A 308 16.66 -4.51 -1.80
CA VAL A 308 16.63 -5.53 -0.73
C VAL A 308 17.86 -6.43 -0.74
N THR A 309 18.66 -6.34 -1.80
CA THR A 309 19.87 -7.14 -2.02
C THR A 309 20.98 -6.28 -2.58
N GLY A 310 22.21 -6.51 -2.13
CA GLY A 310 23.38 -5.69 -2.51
C GLY A 310 23.57 -4.47 -1.61
N ASN A 311 24.69 -3.76 -1.80
CA ASN A 311 25.00 -2.47 -1.16
C ASN A 311 24.77 -1.33 -2.17
N VAL A 312 23.57 -1.29 -2.74
CA VAL A 312 23.20 -0.37 -3.83
C VAL A 312 21.86 0.30 -3.55
N GLY A 313 21.66 1.48 -4.12
CA GLY A 313 20.44 2.27 -4.02
C GLY A 313 20.30 3.19 -2.81
N TYR A 314 19.37 4.14 -2.90
CA TYR A 314 19.22 5.19 -1.88
C TYR A 314 18.67 4.66 -0.56
N VAL A 315 17.68 3.77 -0.62
CA VAL A 315 17.16 3.05 0.54
C VAL A 315 17.43 1.56 0.37
N ASN A 316 18.42 1.07 1.11
CA ASN A 316 18.83 -0.32 1.08
C ASN A 316 18.42 -1.04 2.37
N TYR A 317 17.61 -2.09 2.25
CA TYR A 317 17.12 -2.84 3.41
C TYR A 317 18.26 -3.49 4.23
N ASN A 318 19.34 -3.96 3.59
CA ASN A 318 20.46 -4.55 4.32
C ASN A 318 21.25 -3.52 5.13
N GLU A 319 21.39 -2.31 4.60
CA GLU A 319 22.01 -1.19 5.34
C GLU A 319 21.14 -0.75 6.52
N VAL A 320 19.81 -0.73 6.36
CA VAL A 320 18.88 -0.50 7.46
C VAL A 320 19.06 -1.55 8.57
N LEU A 321 19.12 -2.84 8.22
CA LEU A 321 19.35 -3.92 9.20
C LEU A 321 20.73 -3.83 9.87
N THR A 322 21.76 -3.45 9.12
CA THR A 322 23.12 -3.28 9.62
C THR A 322 23.18 -2.14 10.63
N GLY A 323 22.62 -0.98 10.29
CA GLY A 323 22.53 0.17 11.20
C GLY A 323 21.71 -0.13 12.45
N TRP A 324 20.58 -0.81 12.29
CA TRP A 324 19.79 -1.29 13.42
C TRP A 324 20.61 -2.20 14.35
N SER A 325 21.36 -3.15 13.80
CA SER A 325 22.20 -4.08 14.59
C SER A 325 23.32 -3.36 15.34
N LYS A 326 23.92 -2.31 14.75
CA LYS A 326 24.94 -1.48 15.41
C LYS A 326 24.38 -0.75 16.63
N ILE A 327 23.22 -0.13 16.50
CA ILE A 327 22.55 0.56 17.61
C ILE A 327 22.26 -0.42 18.76
N ILE A 328 21.71 -1.60 18.42
CA ILE A 328 21.43 -2.64 19.42
C ILE A 328 22.70 -3.10 20.14
N ALA A 329 23.80 -3.34 19.40
CA ALA A 329 25.06 -3.77 20.00
C ALA A 329 25.63 -2.74 20.98
N LYS A 330 25.46 -1.44 20.69
CA LYS A 330 25.88 -0.35 21.57
C LYS A 330 25.05 -0.30 22.85
N ILE A 331 23.74 -0.48 22.74
CA ILE A 331 22.82 -0.56 23.89
C ILE A 331 23.20 -1.70 24.86
N LYS A 332 23.82 -2.78 24.37
CA LYS A 332 24.24 -3.91 25.22
C LYS A 332 25.48 -3.61 26.07
N LYS A 333 26.28 -2.59 25.70
CA LYS A 333 27.48 -2.18 26.43
C LYS A 333 27.10 -1.15 27.48
#